data_AF-G0VCJ4-F1
#
_entry.id   AF-G0VCJ4-F1
#
_cell.length_a   1.000
_cell.length_b   1.000
_cell.length_c   1.000
_cell.angle_alpha   90.00
_cell.angle_beta   90.00
_cell.angle_gamma   90.00
#
_symmetry.space_group_name_H-M   'P 1'
#
loop_
_entity.id
_entity.type
_entity.pdbx_description
1 polymer ?
#
loop_
_entity_poly.entity_id
_entity_poly.type
_entity_poly.pdbx_seq_one_letter_code
_entity_poly.pdbx_strand_id
1 'polypeptide(L)'
;MKHNAMKAVQCTCTCNTASYNHLIQTSFRKLYKPHIPRCISFSDNLPTKQNYNNKLRESIMDSITTIINQPPSWSPTNEQKIAEPYTHVTRNQGKKFRSVLIQAFNKLYRIPDPELDIVIQIIETLHNSSLIIDDIEDGSALRRGQPAAHVLYGVPMSLNTANYMYFKAMDLIWKLPIDATIIMDLLKIFNEELVNLHRGQGLDIYWRDSLKNYKYDGLPDEEMYFNMVMNKTGGLFRLTIRMMETLSTVNFGQSMVPLCNLLGIIYQVRDDYQNLINGTMIANKGFADDISEGKMSFPIIHGLRYERDNKLDPLLLNIILKKTDDIDMKNVAVDFLKYKSRSLDHTESIIKQLVKLIKNGDYIPKHKDENALSQINYIIDHISNI
;
A
#
# COMPACT_ATOMS: atom_id res chain seq x y z
N MET A 1 -42.32 -13.35 26.43
CA MET A 1 -42.94 -12.10 26.94
C MET A 1 -42.26 -11.67 28.22
N LYS A 2 -41.53 -10.55 28.16
CA LYS A 2 -41.24 -9.53 29.20
C LYS A 2 -39.83 -8.98 28.97
N HIS A 3 -39.82 -7.83 28.31
CA HIS A 3 -38.70 -6.89 28.22
C HIS A 3 -38.29 -6.38 29.61
N ASN A 4 -36.99 -6.16 29.80
CA ASN A 4 -36.48 -5.10 30.67
C ASN A 4 -35.24 -4.49 30.02
N ALA A 5 -35.38 -3.22 29.65
CA ALA A 5 -34.41 -2.42 28.94
C ALA A 5 -33.35 -1.83 29.89
N MET A 6 -32.09 -1.90 29.49
CA MET A 6 -30.98 -1.16 30.07
C MET A 6 -31.09 0.34 29.73
N LYS A 7 -30.89 1.19 30.74
CA LYS A 7 -30.85 2.64 30.63
C LYS A 7 -29.61 3.10 29.85
N ALA A 8 -29.82 3.93 28.83
CA ALA A 8 -28.78 4.66 28.12
C ALA A 8 -28.38 5.91 28.92
N VAL A 9 -27.07 6.13 29.03
CA VAL A 9 -26.45 7.36 29.57
C VAL A 9 -26.41 8.39 28.43
N GLN A 10 -27.12 9.51 28.61
CA GLN A 10 -27.15 10.62 27.65
C GLN A 10 -26.33 11.78 28.23
N CYS A 11 -25.15 12.03 27.65
CA CYS A 11 -24.30 13.17 27.97
C CYS A 11 -24.81 14.39 27.19
N THR A 12 -25.24 15.44 27.87
CA THR A 12 -25.67 16.72 27.27
C THR A 12 -24.60 17.78 27.52
N CYS A 13 -24.01 18.29 26.44
CA CYS A 13 -23.07 19.41 26.47
C CYS A 13 -23.87 20.69 26.19
N THR A 14 -23.92 21.62 27.14
CA THR A 14 -24.49 22.98 26.96
C THR A 14 -23.36 24.00 26.95
N CYS A 15 -23.25 24.78 25.89
CA CYS A 15 -22.27 25.86 25.74
C CYS A 15 -22.98 27.20 26.07
N ASN A 16 -22.50 27.91 27.09
CA ASN A 16 -23.13 29.13 27.63
C ASN A 16 -22.21 30.33 27.38
N THR A 17 -22.56 31.18 26.40
CA THR A 17 -21.81 32.39 26.00
C THR A 17 -22.60 33.65 26.35
N ALA A 18 -22.64 34.04 27.63
CA ALA A 18 -23.16 35.37 28.02
C ALA A 18 -22.78 35.74 29.45
N SER A 19 -21.52 36.07 29.71
CA SER A 19 -21.10 36.80 30.92
C SER A 19 -19.73 37.46 30.69
N TYR A 20 -19.68 38.46 29.80
CA TYR A 20 -18.47 39.29 29.64
C TYR A 20 -18.75 40.70 29.07
N ASN A 21 -19.95 41.26 29.30
CA ASN A 21 -20.29 42.62 28.82
C ASN A 21 -21.11 43.40 29.85
N HIS A 22 -20.63 43.43 31.09
CA HIS A 22 -21.18 44.34 32.10
C HIS A 22 -20.02 44.83 32.96
N LEU A 23 -19.30 45.85 32.48
CA LEU A 23 -18.45 46.79 33.26
C LEU A 23 -17.55 47.64 32.33
N ILE A 24 -18.14 48.42 31.41
CA ILE A 24 -17.46 49.61 30.89
C ILE A 24 -18.46 50.79 30.90
N GLN A 25 -18.36 51.54 31.98
CA GLN A 25 -18.39 53.00 32.03
C GLN A 25 -19.68 53.71 31.59
N THR A 26 -20.54 53.89 32.58
CA THR A 26 -21.06 55.20 32.97
C THR A 26 -19.97 56.28 32.92
N SER A 27 -20.02 57.16 31.93
CA SER A 27 -19.71 58.60 32.02
C SER A 27 -19.68 59.21 30.63
N PHE A 28 -20.78 59.81 30.17
CA PHE A 28 -20.76 61.06 29.39
C PHE A 28 -22.21 61.54 29.19
N ARG A 29 -22.60 62.52 30.02
CA ARG A 29 -23.43 63.70 29.73
C ARG A 29 -24.63 63.49 28.78
N LYS A 30 -25.87 63.49 29.28
CA LYS A 30 -26.69 64.72 29.47
C LYS A 30 -26.24 65.88 28.56
N LEU A 31 -26.87 66.00 27.39
CA LEU A 31 -27.38 67.23 26.77
C LEU A 31 -27.96 66.87 25.38
N TYR A 32 -29.17 67.36 25.09
CA TYR A 32 -29.94 67.29 23.82
C TYR A 32 -30.82 66.05 23.51
N LYS A 33 -32.14 66.27 23.61
CA LYS A 33 -33.22 65.73 22.75
C LYS A 33 -33.90 66.97 22.11
N PRO A 34 -34.66 66.87 21.01
CA PRO A 34 -34.33 66.34 19.68
C PRO A 34 -34.71 67.34 18.57
N HIS A 35 -34.04 67.35 17.42
CA HIS A 35 -34.70 67.76 16.16
C HIS A 35 -34.77 66.53 15.28
N ILE A 36 -36.00 66.07 15.06
CA ILE A 36 -36.37 65.01 14.11
C ILE A 36 -36.51 65.69 12.74
N PRO A 37 -35.65 65.41 11.74
CA PRO A 37 -36.00 65.62 10.36
C PRO A 37 -36.88 64.46 9.92
N ARG A 38 -38.03 64.80 9.34
CA ARG A 38 -39.01 63.89 8.75
C ARG A 38 -38.33 62.87 7.83
N CYS A 39 -38.83 61.64 7.93
CA CYS A 39 -38.54 60.50 7.08
C CYS A 39 -38.40 60.91 5.61
N ILE A 40 -37.23 60.64 5.02
CA ILE A 40 -37.14 60.41 3.58
C ILE A 40 -37.80 59.06 3.35
N SER A 41 -38.95 59.06 2.69
CA SER A 41 -39.59 57.85 2.18
C SER A 41 -38.67 57.21 1.15
N PHE A 42 -37.79 56.32 1.59
CA PHE A 42 -37.23 55.34 0.68
C PHE A 42 -38.35 54.40 0.30
N SER A 43 -38.80 54.57 -0.94
CA SER A 43 -39.70 53.68 -1.67
C SER A 43 -39.39 52.22 -1.36
N ASP A 44 -40.45 51.50 -1.01
CA ASP A 44 -40.55 50.06 -0.98
C ASP A 44 -39.81 49.45 -2.18
N ASN A 45 -38.72 48.72 -1.94
CA ASN A 45 -38.22 47.60 -2.75
C ASN A 45 -36.90 47.02 -2.20
N LEU A 46 -36.69 47.00 -0.88
CA LEU A 46 -35.69 46.10 -0.31
C LEU A 46 -36.34 44.71 -0.23
N PRO A 47 -35.78 43.67 -0.89
CA PRO A 47 -36.35 42.33 -0.82
C PRO A 47 -36.40 41.93 0.64
N THR A 48 -37.61 41.60 1.12
CA THR A 48 -37.78 41.06 2.47
C THR A 48 -36.82 39.89 2.65
N LYS A 49 -36.31 39.67 3.87
CA LYS A 49 -35.39 38.55 4.19
C LYS A 49 -35.90 37.20 3.66
N GLN A 50 -37.23 37.06 3.57
CA GLN A 50 -37.94 35.93 2.98
C GLN A 50 -37.81 35.85 1.45
N ASN A 51 -37.92 36.97 0.71
CA ASN A 51 -37.68 37.02 -0.73
C ASN A 51 -36.21 36.76 -1.11
N TYR A 52 -35.25 37.22 -0.30
CA TYR A 52 -33.83 36.90 -0.50
C TYR A 52 -33.55 35.40 -0.30
N ASN A 53 -34.11 34.82 0.76
CA ASN A 53 -34.00 33.38 1.03
C ASN A 53 -34.70 32.53 -0.04
N ASN A 54 -35.80 33.00 -0.63
CA ASN A 54 -36.48 32.30 -1.73
C ASN A 54 -35.66 32.34 -3.02
N LYS A 55 -35.09 33.49 -3.41
CA LYS A 55 -34.20 33.59 -4.58
C LYS A 55 -32.92 32.78 -4.43
N LEU A 56 -32.34 32.77 -3.23
CA LEU A 56 -31.17 31.93 -2.94
C LEU A 56 -31.51 30.44 -3.07
N ARG A 57 -32.69 30.02 -2.59
CA ARG A 57 -33.19 28.64 -2.76
C ARG A 57 -33.42 28.29 -4.23
N GLU A 58 -34.06 29.15 -5.00
CA GLU A 58 -34.27 28.96 -6.44
C GLU A 58 -32.92 28.82 -7.17
N SER A 59 -31.95 29.70 -6.89
CA SER A 59 -30.60 29.63 -7.48
C SER A 59 -29.83 28.37 -7.09
N ILE A 60 -29.95 27.90 -5.84
CA ILE A 60 -29.34 26.63 -5.41
C ILE A 60 -30.04 25.46 -6.12
N MET A 61 -31.37 25.50 -6.27
CA MET A 61 -32.11 24.45 -6.97
C MET A 61 -31.75 24.40 -8.46
N ASP A 62 -31.56 25.53 -9.13
CA ASP A 62 -31.08 25.58 -10.51
C ASP A 62 -29.65 25.02 -10.64
N SER A 63 -28.78 25.35 -9.68
CA SER A 63 -27.43 24.79 -9.62
C SER A 63 -27.46 23.27 -9.39
N ILE A 64 -28.30 22.78 -8.47
CA ILE A 64 -28.45 21.34 -8.22
C ILE A 64 -28.99 20.66 -9.47
N THR A 65 -30.05 21.19 -10.09
CA THR A 65 -30.60 20.67 -11.34
C THR A 65 -29.55 20.61 -12.44
N THR A 66 -28.66 21.61 -12.52
CA THR A 66 -27.55 21.57 -13.48
C THR A 66 -26.55 20.47 -13.13
N ILE A 67 -26.14 20.36 -11.87
CA ILE A 67 -25.15 19.38 -11.39
C ILE A 67 -25.63 17.95 -11.63
N ILE A 68 -26.89 17.64 -11.32
CA ILE A 68 -27.41 16.26 -11.45
C ILE A 68 -27.58 15.80 -12.90
N ASN A 69 -27.62 16.73 -13.85
CA ASN A 69 -27.81 16.46 -15.28
C ASN A 69 -26.49 16.47 -16.07
N GLN A 70 -25.35 16.56 -15.39
CA GLN A 70 -24.01 16.51 -16.00
C GLN A 70 -23.18 15.39 -15.35
N PRO A 71 -22.16 14.86 -16.05
CA PRO A 71 -21.15 14.03 -15.41
C PRO A 71 -20.52 14.76 -14.23
N PRO A 72 -20.07 14.04 -13.18
CA PRO A 72 -19.41 14.65 -12.04
C PRO A 72 -18.24 15.53 -12.47
N SER A 73 -18.26 16.81 -12.07
CA SER A 73 -17.17 17.73 -12.38
C SER A 73 -15.92 17.33 -11.60
N TRP A 74 -14.79 17.20 -12.29
CA TRP A 74 -13.51 16.90 -11.65
C TRP A 74 -12.40 17.77 -12.25
N SER A 75 -11.74 18.56 -11.41
CA SER A 75 -10.70 19.50 -11.85
C SER A 75 -9.29 18.90 -11.68
N PRO A 76 -8.31 19.34 -12.49
CA PRO A 76 -6.89 18.95 -12.30
C PRO A 76 -6.36 19.28 -10.90
N THR A 77 -6.82 20.37 -10.28
CA THR A 77 -6.46 20.72 -8.91
C THR A 77 -7.00 19.73 -7.88
N ASN A 78 -8.20 19.18 -8.10
CA ASN A 78 -8.75 18.13 -7.23
C ASN A 78 -8.00 16.81 -7.43
N GLU A 79 -7.67 16.46 -8.69
CA GLU A 79 -6.82 15.30 -9.00
C GLU A 79 -5.50 15.37 -8.24
N GLN A 80 -4.80 16.51 -8.30
CA GLN A 80 -3.52 16.69 -7.61
C GLN A 80 -3.66 16.49 -6.11
N LYS A 81 -4.68 17.12 -5.48
CA LYS A 81 -4.91 17.01 -4.04
C LYS A 81 -5.07 15.56 -3.58
N ILE A 82 -5.83 14.75 -4.32
CA ILE A 82 -6.04 13.35 -3.96
C ILE A 82 -4.85 12.45 -4.31
N ALA A 83 -3.99 12.85 -5.25
CA ALA A 83 -2.83 12.08 -5.67
C ALA A 83 -1.55 12.41 -4.87
N GLU A 84 -1.55 13.40 -3.97
CA GLU A 84 -0.35 13.81 -3.23
C GLU A 84 0.32 12.67 -2.44
N PRO A 85 -0.39 11.78 -1.69
CA PRO A 85 0.25 10.66 -1.02
C PRO A 85 0.99 9.71 -1.97
N TYR A 86 0.42 9.46 -3.15
CA TYR A 86 1.07 8.66 -4.19
C TYR A 86 2.27 9.40 -4.81
N THR A 87 2.12 10.70 -5.05
CA THR A 87 3.19 11.55 -5.58
C THR A 87 4.39 11.59 -4.62
N HIS A 88 4.15 11.66 -3.30
CA HIS A 88 5.18 11.57 -2.27
C HIS A 88 6.01 10.29 -2.37
N VAL A 89 5.36 9.13 -2.47
CA VAL A 89 6.04 7.82 -2.54
C VAL A 89 6.83 7.65 -3.86
N THR A 90 6.34 8.25 -4.94
CA THR A 90 6.96 8.11 -6.28
C THR A 90 8.13 9.07 -6.53
N ARG A 91 8.21 10.21 -5.83
CA ARG A 91 9.30 11.20 -5.98
C ARG A 91 10.70 10.63 -5.69
N ASN A 92 10.82 9.64 -4.80
CA ASN A 92 12.10 9.10 -4.33
C ASN A 92 12.33 7.64 -4.78
N GLN A 93 11.88 7.27 -5.98
CA GLN A 93 12.18 5.94 -6.52
C GLN A 93 13.67 5.82 -6.85
N GLY A 94 14.36 4.89 -6.17
CA GLY A 94 15.68 4.40 -6.58
C GLY A 94 15.62 3.68 -7.93
N LYS A 95 16.76 3.17 -8.42
CA LYS A 95 16.90 2.50 -9.74
C LYS A 95 15.68 1.62 -10.06
N LYS A 96 15.06 1.87 -11.22
CA LYS A 96 13.83 1.23 -11.70
C LYS A 96 14.03 -0.26 -12.05
N PHE A 97 14.33 -1.08 -11.04
CA PHE A 97 14.60 -2.51 -11.20
C PHE A 97 13.49 -3.24 -11.97
N ARG A 98 12.22 -2.92 -11.68
CA ARG A 98 11.05 -3.51 -12.37
C ARG A 98 11.00 -3.12 -13.85
N SER A 99 11.27 -1.86 -14.20
CA SER A 99 11.33 -1.45 -15.61
C SER A 99 12.49 -2.14 -16.34
N VAL A 100 13.64 -2.32 -15.68
CA VAL A 100 14.77 -3.09 -16.26
C VAL A 100 14.38 -4.54 -16.50
N LEU A 101 13.65 -5.17 -15.57
CA LEU A 101 13.14 -6.54 -15.74
C LEU A 101 12.15 -6.64 -16.89
N ILE A 102 11.18 -5.72 -16.97
CA ILE A 102 10.20 -5.67 -18.07
C ILE A 102 10.91 -5.49 -19.42
N GLN A 103 11.89 -4.59 -19.51
CA GLN A 103 12.66 -4.39 -20.73
C GLN A 103 13.46 -5.64 -21.12
N ALA A 104 14.06 -6.34 -20.14
CA ALA A 104 14.78 -7.58 -20.40
C ALA A 104 13.86 -8.67 -20.96
N PHE A 105 12.66 -8.83 -20.40
CA PHE A 105 11.65 -9.73 -20.95
C PHE A 105 11.13 -9.28 -22.32
N ASN A 106 11.04 -7.97 -22.58
CA ASN A 106 10.53 -7.48 -23.85
C ASN A 106 11.44 -7.78 -25.04
N LYS A 107 12.74 -8.02 -24.80
CA LYS A 107 13.63 -8.56 -25.84
C LYS A 107 13.16 -9.90 -26.39
N LEU A 108 12.42 -10.67 -25.60
CA LEU A 108 11.86 -11.96 -25.97
C LEU A 108 10.44 -11.81 -26.55
N TYR A 109 9.56 -11.06 -25.89
CA TYR A 109 8.14 -10.92 -26.30
C TYR A 109 7.87 -9.88 -27.39
N ARG A 110 8.78 -8.94 -27.62
CA ARG A 110 8.71 -7.94 -28.70
C ARG A 110 7.38 -7.18 -28.74
N ILE A 111 6.89 -6.77 -27.57
CA ILE A 111 5.73 -5.90 -27.43
C ILE A 111 6.11 -4.52 -27.96
N PRO A 112 5.26 -3.84 -28.74
CA PRO A 112 5.56 -2.50 -29.22
C PRO A 112 5.60 -1.48 -28.07
N ASP A 113 6.37 -0.40 -28.25
CA ASP A 113 6.66 0.57 -27.17
C ASP A 113 5.41 1.20 -26.55
N PRO A 114 4.36 1.62 -27.30
CA PRO A 114 3.17 2.23 -26.70
C PRO A 114 2.44 1.31 -25.70
N GLU A 115 2.31 0.02 -26.03
CA GLU A 115 1.70 -0.99 -25.17
C GLU A 115 2.60 -1.33 -23.99
N LEU A 116 3.92 -1.44 -24.21
CA LEU A 116 4.90 -1.71 -23.16
C LEU A 116 4.93 -0.58 -22.12
N ASP A 117 4.89 0.67 -22.56
CA ASP A 117 4.87 1.83 -21.66
C ASP A 117 3.62 1.84 -20.77
N ILE A 118 2.48 1.40 -21.30
CA ILE A 118 1.25 1.24 -20.52
C ILE A 118 1.42 0.10 -19.49
N VAL A 119 1.99 -1.04 -19.87
CA VAL A 119 2.29 -2.13 -18.93
C VAL A 119 3.20 -1.66 -17.81
N ILE A 120 4.29 -0.95 -18.12
CA ILE A 120 5.21 -0.39 -17.11
C ILE A 120 4.46 0.53 -16.15
N GLN A 121 3.63 1.45 -16.68
CA GLN A 121 2.82 2.35 -15.86
C GLN A 121 1.85 1.62 -14.92
N ILE A 122 1.19 0.55 -15.41
CA ILE A 122 0.30 -0.28 -14.60
C ILE A 122 1.08 -0.92 -13.45
N ILE A 123 2.19 -1.60 -13.76
CA ILE A 123 2.99 -2.32 -12.75
C ILE A 123 3.60 -1.35 -11.72
N GLU A 124 4.14 -0.20 -12.16
CA GLU A 124 4.64 0.83 -11.25
C GLU A 124 3.52 1.39 -10.37
N THR A 125 2.33 1.64 -10.93
CA THR A 125 1.18 2.15 -10.18
C THR A 125 0.71 1.18 -9.11
N LEU A 126 0.51 -0.08 -9.48
CA LEU A 126 0.09 -1.11 -8.53
C LEU A 126 1.13 -1.32 -7.43
N HIS A 127 2.41 -1.36 -7.78
CA HIS A 127 3.48 -1.53 -6.81
C HIS A 127 3.54 -0.38 -5.79
N ASN A 128 3.51 0.87 -6.24
CA ASN A 128 3.56 2.00 -5.29
C ASN A 128 2.27 2.11 -4.46
N SER A 129 1.12 1.76 -5.03
CA SER A 129 -0.15 1.73 -4.29
C SER A 129 -0.14 0.66 -3.20
N SER A 130 0.37 -0.54 -3.53
CA SER A 130 0.48 -1.62 -2.55
C SER A 130 1.45 -1.27 -1.42
N LEU A 131 2.55 -0.55 -1.70
CA LEU A 131 3.49 -0.09 -0.67
C LEU A 131 2.85 0.90 0.32
N ILE A 132 1.96 1.78 -0.15
CA ILE A 132 1.26 2.73 0.75
C ILE A 132 0.34 1.97 1.70
N ILE A 133 -0.37 0.96 1.20
CA ILE A 133 -1.28 0.13 2.00
C ILE A 133 -0.48 -0.74 2.96
N ASP A 134 0.58 -1.40 2.49
CA ASP A 134 1.53 -2.19 3.29
C ASP A 134 2.10 -1.36 4.45
N ASP A 135 2.56 -0.12 4.19
CA ASP A 135 3.03 0.79 5.24
C ASP A 135 1.96 1.09 6.31
N ILE A 136 0.68 1.18 5.92
CA ILE A 136 -0.43 1.37 6.87
C ILE A 136 -0.70 0.09 7.66
N GLU A 137 -0.73 -1.05 6.98
CA GLU A 137 -1.03 -2.36 7.56
C GLU A 137 0.03 -2.82 8.55
N ASP A 138 1.29 -2.45 8.31
CA ASP A 138 2.45 -2.76 9.16
C ASP A 138 2.75 -1.67 10.19
N GLY A 139 2.21 -0.45 10.02
CA GLY A 139 2.48 0.68 10.90
C GLY A 139 3.88 1.29 10.70
N SER A 140 4.45 1.13 9.51
CA SER A 140 5.81 1.57 9.14
C SER A 140 5.97 3.09 9.24
N ALA A 141 6.93 3.56 10.03
CA ALA A 141 7.20 4.99 10.16
C ALA A 141 7.91 5.57 8.92
N LEU A 142 8.74 4.77 8.25
CA LEU A 142 9.61 5.20 7.16
C LEU A 142 9.45 4.34 5.91
N ARG A 143 9.60 4.96 4.75
CA ARG A 143 9.70 4.33 3.44
C ARG A 143 10.82 4.99 2.64
N ARG A 144 11.87 4.23 2.33
CA ARG A 144 13.07 4.71 1.60
C ARG A 144 13.69 5.96 2.24
N GLY A 145 13.74 5.98 3.57
CA GLY A 145 14.36 7.00 4.39
C GLY A 145 13.56 8.29 4.52
N GLN A 146 12.30 8.26 4.08
CA GLN A 146 11.35 9.36 4.21
C GLN A 146 10.17 8.90 5.06
N PRO A 147 9.46 9.81 5.74
CA PRO A 147 8.21 9.47 6.43
C PRO A 147 7.25 8.75 5.50
N ALA A 148 6.65 7.65 5.96
CA ALA A 148 5.64 6.93 5.21
C ALA A 148 4.43 7.85 4.91
N ALA A 149 3.70 7.57 3.82
CA ALA A 149 2.63 8.46 3.36
C ALA A 149 1.57 8.70 4.45
N HIS A 150 1.20 7.66 5.21
CA HIS A 150 0.18 7.78 6.25
C HIS A 150 0.66 8.62 7.46
N VAL A 151 1.97 8.74 7.67
CA VAL A 151 2.55 9.60 8.70
C VAL A 151 2.37 11.08 8.34
N LEU A 152 2.49 11.43 7.05
CA LEU A 152 2.37 12.82 6.57
C LEU A 152 0.93 13.24 6.30
N TYR A 153 0.13 12.34 5.70
CA TYR A 153 -1.20 12.66 5.17
C TYR A 153 -2.33 12.02 5.98
N GLY A 154 -2.01 11.17 6.95
CA GLY A 154 -2.97 10.40 7.74
C GLY A 154 -3.47 9.16 7.01
N VAL A 155 -3.83 8.14 7.81
CA VAL A 155 -4.34 6.85 7.32
C VAL A 155 -5.52 7.00 6.33
N PRO A 156 -6.57 7.81 6.60
CA PRO A 156 -7.73 7.87 5.70
C PRO A 156 -7.36 8.35 4.29
N MET A 157 -6.51 9.37 4.19
CA MET A 157 -6.11 9.96 2.93
C MET A 157 -5.20 9.02 2.14
N SER A 158 -4.18 8.44 2.80
CA SER A 158 -3.25 7.50 2.17
C SER A 158 -3.95 6.23 1.68
N LEU A 159 -4.85 5.67 2.48
CA LEU A 159 -5.65 4.50 2.10
C LEU A 159 -6.54 4.79 0.89
N ASN A 160 -7.29 5.90 0.93
CA ASN A 160 -8.14 6.30 -0.20
C ASN A 160 -7.32 6.53 -1.48
N THR A 161 -6.16 7.18 -1.37
CA THR A 161 -5.27 7.45 -2.50
C THR A 161 -4.75 6.15 -3.12
N ALA A 162 -4.29 5.20 -2.30
CA ALA A 162 -3.80 3.92 -2.81
C ALA A 162 -4.91 3.12 -3.52
N ASN A 163 -6.11 3.07 -2.92
CA ASN A 163 -7.27 2.42 -3.54
C ASN A 163 -7.67 3.10 -4.86
N TYR A 164 -7.68 4.43 -4.92
CA TYR A 164 -7.92 5.18 -6.14
C TYR A 164 -6.91 4.80 -7.24
N MET A 165 -5.63 4.71 -6.90
CA MET A 165 -4.58 4.38 -7.85
C MET A 165 -4.66 2.93 -8.37
N TYR A 166 -5.22 1.98 -7.61
CA TYR A 166 -5.56 0.66 -8.15
C TYR A 166 -6.56 0.74 -9.31
N PHE A 167 -7.61 1.56 -9.18
CA PHE A 167 -8.57 1.77 -10.26
C PHE A 167 -7.94 2.55 -11.42
N LYS A 168 -7.02 3.49 -11.15
CA LYS A 168 -6.28 4.18 -12.22
C LYS A 168 -5.38 3.25 -13.01
N ALA A 169 -4.77 2.26 -12.35
CA ALA A 169 -4.02 1.22 -13.05
C ALA A 169 -4.95 0.38 -13.94
N MET A 170 -6.15 0.04 -13.47
CA MET A 170 -7.15 -0.67 -14.28
C MET A 170 -7.62 0.18 -15.48
N ASP A 171 -7.83 1.49 -15.31
CA ASP A 171 -8.19 2.43 -16.38
C ASP A 171 -7.16 2.47 -17.51
N LEU A 172 -5.88 2.22 -17.23
CA LEU A 172 -4.84 2.18 -18.26
C LEU A 172 -5.01 1.00 -19.21
N ILE A 173 -5.59 -0.12 -18.77
CA ILE A 173 -5.86 -1.29 -19.63
C ILE A 173 -6.86 -0.91 -20.73
N TRP A 174 -7.90 -0.15 -20.38
CA TRP A 174 -8.91 0.33 -21.33
C TRP A 174 -8.38 1.32 -22.37
N LYS A 175 -7.19 1.89 -22.14
CA LYS A 175 -6.54 2.84 -23.04
C LYS A 175 -5.57 2.18 -24.02
N LEU A 176 -5.35 0.86 -23.92
CA LEU A 176 -4.51 0.13 -24.85
C LEU A 176 -5.14 0.15 -26.25
N PRO A 177 -4.38 0.49 -27.32
CA PRO A 177 -4.88 0.57 -28.68
C PRO A 177 -4.99 -0.83 -29.34
N ILE A 178 -5.69 -1.75 -28.69
CA ILE A 178 -5.76 -3.18 -29.06
C ILE A 178 -7.19 -3.69 -29.09
N ASP A 179 -7.38 -4.89 -29.64
CA ASP A 179 -8.70 -5.52 -29.77
C ASP A 179 -9.37 -5.77 -28.41
N ALA A 180 -10.70 -5.61 -28.37
CA ALA A 180 -11.51 -5.75 -27.17
C ALA A 180 -11.35 -7.13 -26.49
N THR A 181 -11.15 -8.20 -27.25
CA THR A 181 -10.91 -9.54 -26.71
C THR A 181 -9.63 -9.60 -25.88
N ILE A 182 -8.56 -8.95 -26.35
CA ILE A 182 -7.27 -8.90 -25.64
C ILE A 182 -7.42 -8.05 -24.36
N ILE A 183 -8.16 -6.94 -24.43
CA ILE A 183 -8.50 -6.13 -23.25
C ILE A 183 -9.19 -6.98 -22.18
N MET A 184 -10.15 -7.83 -22.55
CA MET A 184 -10.85 -8.71 -21.60
C MET A 184 -9.90 -9.73 -20.94
N ASP A 185 -8.97 -10.30 -21.70
CA ASP A 185 -7.96 -11.20 -21.14
C ASP A 185 -7.03 -10.47 -20.16
N LEU A 186 -6.59 -9.25 -20.48
CA LEU A 186 -5.78 -8.43 -19.58
C LEU A 186 -6.52 -8.07 -18.29
N LEU A 187 -7.82 -7.74 -18.36
CA LEU A 187 -8.64 -7.45 -17.18
C LEU A 187 -8.83 -8.69 -16.31
N LYS A 188 -8.98 -9.87 -16.93
CA LYS A 188 -9.03 -11.14 -16.20
C LYS A 188 -7.72 -11.41 -15.47
N ILE A 189 -6.58 -11.26 -16.13
CA ILE A 189 -5.25 -11.41 -15.53
C ILE A 189 -5.07 -10.42 -14.37
N PHE A 190 -5.42 -9.14 -14.59
CA PHE A 190 -5.36 -8.08 -13.58
C PHE A 190 -6.16 -8.46 -12.33
N ASN A 191 -7.40 -8.89 -12.50
CA ASN A 191 -8.27 -9.27 -11.40
C ASN A 191 -7.74 -10.50 -10.65
N GLU A 192 -7.36 -11.56 -11.36
CA GLU A 192 -6.83 -12.79 -10.76
C GLU A 192 -5.59 -12.52 -9.90
N GLU A 193 -4.63 -11.74 -10.41
CA GLU A 193 -3.39 -11.50 -9.69
C GLU A 193 -3.53 -10.47 -8.56
N LEU A 194 -4.45 -9.50 -8.66
CA LEU A 194 -4.76 -8.64 -7.51
C LEU A 194 -5.51 -9.41 -6.41
N VAL A 195 -6.39 -10.36 -6.76
CA VAL A 195 -6.99 -11.25 -5.77
C VAL A 195 -5.92 -12.08 -5.07
N ASN A 196 -4.94 -12.62 -5.82
CA ASN A 196 -3.82 -13.36 -5.22
C ASN A 196 -2.97 -12.46 -4.30
N LEU A 197 -2.61 -11.25 -4.73
CA LEU A 197 -1.89 -10.28 -3.90
C LEU A 197 -2.57 -10.07 -2.54
N HIS A 198 -3.88 -9.80 -2.54
CA HIS A 198 -4.65 -9.56 -1.32
C HIS A 198 -4.85 -10.83 -0.48
N ARG A 199 -4.96 -12.02 -1.09
CA ARG A 199 -4.98 -13.30 -0.36
C ARG A 199 -3.69 -13.53 0.39
N GLY A 200 -2.56 -13.29 -0.26
CA GLY A 200 -1.23 -13.43 0.33
C GLY A 200 -1.02 -12.43 1.47
N GLN A 201 -1.30 -11.14 1.21
CA GLN A 201 -1.19 -10.09 2.22
C GLN A 201 -2.11 -10.35 3.42
N GLY A 202 -3.36 -10.72 3.17
CA GLY A 202 -4.32 -11.03 4.24
C GLY A 202 -3.90 -12.22 5.11
N LEU A 203 -3.27 -13.24 4.51
CA LEU A 203 -2.76 -14.38 5.26
C LEU A 203 -1.52 -14.03 6.11
N ASP A 204 -0.63 -13.19 5.58
CA ASP A 204 0.54 -12.65 6.31
C ASP A 204 0.10 -11.85 7.54
N ILE A 205 -0.85 -10.92 7.37
CA ILE A 205 -1.47 -10.14 8.45
C ILE A 205 -2.16 -11.07 9.46
N TYR A 206 -2.91 -12.06 8.98
CA TYR A 206 -3.61 -13.01 9.84
C TYR A 206 -2.63 -13.77 10.75
N TRP A 207 -1.51 -14.27 10.21
CA TRP A 207 -0.51 -14.97 11.03
C TRP A 207 0.11 -14.04 12.08
N ARG A 208 0.51 -12.83 11.67
CA ARG A 208 1.05 -11.80 12.57
C ARG A 208 0.11 -11.49 13.74
N ASP A 209 -1.15 -11.21 13.45
CA ASP A 209 -2.09 -10.70 14.46
C ASP A 209 -2.77 -11.80 15.27
N SER A 210 -2.87 -13.03 14.74
CA SER A 210 -3.39 -14.19 15.46
C SER A 210 -2.36 -14.89 16.34
N LEU A 211 -1.07 -14.59 16.19
CA LEU A 211 0.03 -15.19 16.97
C LEU A 211 -0.17 -15.06 18.49
N LYS A 212 -0.74 -13.95 18.96
CA LYS A 212 -1.05 -13.75 20.39
C LYS A 212 -2.04 -14.78 20.95
N ASN A 213 -2.97 -15.25 20.11
CA ASN A 213 -4.03 -16.16 20.51
C ASN A 213 -3.57 -17.62 20.43
N TYR A 214 -2.81 -17.98 19.37
CA TYR A 214 -2.45 -19.36 19.08
C TYR A 214 -0.99 -19.71 19.41
N LYS A 215 -0.13 -18.73 19.67
CA LYS A 215 1.30 -18.91 19.96
C LYS A 215 1.94 -19.90 18.96
N TYR A 216 2.63 -20.91 19.45
CA TYR A 216 3.27 -21.94 18.64
C TYR A 216 2.33 -22.79 17.79
N ASP A 217 1.06 -22.92 18.18
CA ASP A 217 0.06 -23.71 17.44
C ASP A 217 -0.43 -22.98 16.19
N GLY A 218 -0.22 -21.66 16.11
CA GLY A 218 -0.55 -20.82 14.96
C GLY A 218 0.60 -20.61 13.98
N LEU A 219 1.75 -21.26 14.17
CA LEU A 219 2.92 -21.05 13.30
C LEU A 219 2.71 -21.70 11.93
N PRO A 220 2.92 -20.95 10.82
CA PRO A 220 3.03 -21.58 9.52
C PRO A 220 4.29 -22.46 9.46
N ASP A 221 4.28 -23.46 8.57
CA ASP A 221 5.51 -24.10 8.10
C ASP A 221 6.07 -23.38 6.86
N GLU A 222 7.21 -23.86 6.37
CA GLU A 222 7.88 -23.27 5.22
C GLU A 222 7.05 -23.40 3.93
N GLU A 223 6.31 -24.49 3.75
CA GLU A 223 5.44 -24.68 2.58
C GLU A 223 4.30 -23.67 2.59
N MET A 224 3.64 -23.48 3.74
CA MET A 224 2.62 -22.45 3.94
C MET A 224 3.20 -21.07 3.64
N TYR A 225 4.39 -20.76 4.15
CA TYR A 225 5.07 -19.49 3.87
C TYR A 225 5.31 -19.30 2.37
N PHE A 226 5.87 -20.28 1.66
CA PHE A 226 6.12 -20.15 0.22
C PHE A 226 4.81 -19.99 -0.57
N ASN A 227 3.74 -20.67 -0.18
CA ASN A 227 2.41 -20.49 -0.78
C ASN A 227 1.83 -19.09 -0.53
N MET A 228 2.04 -18.52 0.66
CA MET A 228 1.67 -17.13 0.96
C MET A 228 2.47 -16.16 0.08
N VAL A 229 3.79 -16.33 -0.01
CA VAL A 229 4.66 -15.47 -0.82
C VAL A 229 4.32 -15.56 -2.31
N MET A 230 3.98 -16.74 -2.80
CA MET A 230 3.49 -16.94 -4.17
C MET A 230 2.24 -16.10 -4.45
N ASN A 231 1.37 -15.92 -3.46
CA ASN A 231 0.20 -15.06 -3.57
C ASN A 231 0.56 -13.57 -3.44
N LYS A 232 1.27 -13.17 -2.36
CA LYS A 232 1.65 -11.78 -2.04
C LYS A 232 2.60 -11.20 -3.08
N THR A 233 3.85 -11.64 -3.08
CA THR A 233 4.92 -11.05 -3.91
C THR A 233 4.89 -11.61 -5.34
N GLY A 234 4.58 -12.89 -5.49
CA GLY A 234 4.45 -13.54 -6.80
C GLY A 234 3.32 -12.96 -7.66
N GLY A 235 2.27 -12.40 -7.07
CA GLY A 235 1.13 -11.82 -7.78
C GLY A 235 1.53 -10.74 -8.79
N LEU A 236 2.31 -9.73 -8.38
CA LEU A 236 2.72 -8.65 -9.30
C LEU A 236 3.75 -9.10 -10.34
N PHE A 237 4.62 -10.05 -10.01
CA PHE A 237 5.54 -10.66 -10.99
C PHE A 237 4.75 -11.44 -12.06
N ARG A 238 3.76 -12.23 -11.66
CA ARG A 238 2.87 -12.95 -12.58
C ARG A 238 1.99 -12.02 -13.40
N LEU A 239 1.44 -10.97 -12.79
CA LEU A 239 0.68 -9.95 -13.51
C LEU A 239 1.52 -9.38 -14.66
N THR A 240 2.74 -8.96 -14.35
CA THR A 240 3.68 -8.42 -15.33
C THR A 240 3.89 -9.40 -16.50
N ILE A 241 4.29 -10.63 -16.20
CA ILE A 241 4.67 -11.58 -17.26
C ILE A 241 3.46 -12.06 -18.07
N ARG A 242 2.30 -12.27 -17.43
CA ARG A 242 1.08 -12.71 -18.11
C ARG A 242 0.53 -11.62 -19.02
N MET A 243 0.57 -10.35 -18.61
CA MET A 243 0.21 -9.23 -19.49
C MET A 243 1.17 -9.16 -20.69
N MET A 244 2.47 -9.35 -20.47
CA MET A 244 3.46 -9.36 -21.54
C MET A 244 3.27 -10.53 -22.51
N GLU A 245 2.97 -11.73 -22.01
CA GLU A 245 2.67 -12.91 -22.83
C GLU A 245 1.42 -12.68 -23.70
N THR A 246 0.39 -12.05 -23.15
CA THR A 246 -0.84 -11.71 -23.88
C THR A 246 -0.63 -10.64 -24.96
N LEU A 247 0.26 -9.68 -24.72
CA LEU A 247 0.58 -8.59 -25.66
C LEU A 247 1.72 -8.93 -26.64
N SER A 248 2.34 -10.09 -26.49
CA SER A 248 3.49 -10.52 -27.29
C SER A 248 3.14 -10.59 -28.77
N THR A 249 3.98 -10.01 -29.63
CA THR A 249 3.83 -10.11 -31.10
C THR A 249 4.42 -11.41 -31.66
N VAL A 250 5.12 -12.18 -30.82
CA VAL A 250 5.72 -13.45 -31.17
C VAL A 250 5.21 -14.57 -30.27
N ASN A 251 5.01 -15.76 -30.84
CA ASN A 251 4.76 -16.94 -30.02
C ASN A 251 6.11 -17.48 -29.50
N PHE A 252 6.43 -17.15 -28.26
CA PHE A 252 7.66 -17.61 -27.61
C PHE A 252 7.59 -19.09 -27.18
N GLY A 253 6.39 -19.69 -27.11
CA GLY A 253 6.20 -21.14 -26.90
C GLY A 253 6.49 -21.67 -25.49
N GLN A 254 7.12 -20.87 -24.62
CA GLN A 254 7.38 -21.20 -23.20
C GLN A 254 6.92 -20.04 -22.31
N SER A 255 6.06 -20.33 -21.33
CA SER A 255 5.68 -19.31 -20.35
C SER A 255 6.82 -19.06 -19.36
N MET A 256 7.06 -17.78 -19.03
CA MET A 256 8.01 -17.37 -18.00
C MET A 256 7.37 -17.19 -16.62
N VAL A 257 6.10 -17.59 -16.46
CA VAL A 257 5.41 -17.60 -15.15
C VAL A 257 6.18 -18.39 -14.09
N PRO A 258 6.71 -19.61 -14.33
CA PRO A 258 7.49 -20.34 -13.32
C PRO A 258 8.77 -19.61 -12.89
N LEU A 259 9.48 -18.96 -13.83
CA LEU A 259 10.64 -18.13 -13.50
C LEU A 259 10.24 -16.95 -12.62
N CYS A 260 9.17 -16.24 -13.00
CA CYS A 260 8.65 -15.10 -12.25
C CYS A 260 8.18 -15.48 -10.83
N ASN A 261 7.61 -16.67 -10.67
CA ASN A 261 7.25 -17.25 -9.37
C ASN A 261 8.50 -17.45 -8.49
N LEU A 262 9.56 -18.06 -9.04
CA LEU A 262 10.82 -18.26 -8.31
C LEU A 262 11.48 -16.91 -7.95
N LEU A 263 11.48 -15.95 -8.87
CA LEU A 263 11.99 -14.59 -8.59
C LEU A 263 11.21 -13.92 -7.46
N GLY A 264 9.87 -14.07 -7.44
CA GLY A 264 9.03 -13.55 -6.37
C GLY A 264 9.36 -14.16 -5.00
N ILE A 265 9.57 -15.48 -4.95
CA ILE A 265 9.99 -16.17 -3.72
C ILE A 265 11.35 -15.67 -3.25
N ILE A 266 12.36 -15.67 -4.14
CA ILE A 266 13.72 -15.22 -3.80
C ILE A 266 13.70 -13.78 -3.29
N TYR A 267 12.95 -12.90 -3.97
CA TYR A 267 12.84 -11.50 -3.59
C TYR A 267 12.31 -11.35 -2.16
N GLN A 268 11.23 -12.07 -1.80
CA GLN A 268 10.66 -11.96 -0.46
C GLN A 268 11.56 -12.55 0.62
N VAL A 269 12.09 -13.77 0.41
CA VAL A 269 12.99 -14.42 1.38
C VAL A 269 14.25 -13.57 1.63
N ARG A 270 14.75 -12.90 0.59
CA ARG A 270 15.86 -11.96 0.74
C ARG A 270 15.47 -10.68 1.45
N ASP A 271 14.30 -10.09 1.15
CA ASP A 271 13.82 -8.88 1.85
C ASP A 271 13.72 -9.15 3.36
N ASP A 272 13.13 -10.29 3.74
CA ASP A 272 13.03 -10.78 5.11
C ASP A 272 14.43 -10.98 5.76
N TYR A 273 15.39 -11.54 5.02
CA TYR A 273 16.77 -11.68 5.49
C TYR A 273 17.45 -10.32 5.71
N GLN A 274 17.36 -9.43 4.72
CA GLN A 274 18.02 -8.12 4.74
C GLN A 274 17.46 -7.20 5.82
N ASN A 275 16.17 -7.34 6.16
CA ASN A 275 15.53 -6.64 7.27
C ASN A 275 16.28 -6.87 8.59
N LEU A 276 16.80 -8.08 8.82
CA LEU A 276 17.43 -8.48 10.09
C LEU A 276 18.95 -8.26 10.14
N ILE A 277 19.65 -8.29 9.00
CA ILE A 277 21.13 -8.24 8.99
C ILE A 277 21.72 -6.84 8.77
N ASN A 278 21.01 -5.94 8.10
CA ASN A 278 21.60 -4.68 7.65
C ASN A 278 21.33 -3.54 8.63
N GLY A 279 22.28 -3.30 9.55
CA GLY A 279 22.31 -2.07 10.36
C GLY A 279 22.40 -0.77 9.53
N THR A 280 22.69 -0.85 8.23
CA THR A 280 22.65 0.29 7.30
C THR A 280 21.26 0.57 6.71
N MET A 281 20.30 -0.36 6.82
CA MET A 281 18.89 -0.14 6.44
C MET A 281 18.11 0.69 7.47
N ILE A 282 18.72 0.98 8.62
CA ILE A 282 18.21 1.93 9.63
C ILE A 282 17.83 3.26 8.99
N ALA A 283 18.66 3.77 8.07
CA ALA A 283 18.41 5.04 7.42
C ALA A 283 17.22 5.01 6.45
N ASN A 284 16.79 3.84 5.97
CA ASN A 284 15.81 3.70 4.89
C ASN A 284 14.46 3.09 5.29
N LYS A 285 14.43 2.18 6.28
CA LYS A 285 13.21 1.49 6.70
C LYS A 285 13.11 1.42 8.23
N GLY A 286 14.25 1.25 8.89
CA GLY A 286 14.38 1.05 10.34
C GLY A 286 15.32 -0.16 10.60
N PHE A 287 15.70 -0.41 11.85
CA PHE A 287 16.52 -1.58 12.20
C PHE A 287 15.57 -2.76 12.42
N ALA A 288 15.65 -3.90 11.73
CA ALA A 288 14.85 -5.10 12.05
C ALA A 288 13.34 -4.85 12.29
N ASP A 289 12.70 -4.07 11.42
CA ASP A 289 11.29 -3.68 11.57
C ASP A 289 10.33 -4.86 11.55
N ASP A 290 10.69 -5.98 10.89
CA ASP A 290 9.89 -7.20 10.95
C ASP A 290 9.64 -7.66 12.41
N ILE A 291 10.57 -7.37 13.33
CA ILE A 291 10.41 -7.62 14.78
C ILE A 291 9.43 -6.62 15.42
N SER A 292 9.51 -5.33 15.06
CA SER A 292 8.59 -4.30 15.53
C SER A 292 7.15 -4.56 15.05
N GLU A 293 7.00 -5.01 13.81
CA GLU A 293 5.72 -5.39 13.20
C GLU A 293 5.14 -6.67 13.83
N GLY A 294 6.01 -7.52 14.39
CA GLY A 294 5.69 -8.87 14.84
C GLY A 294 5.48 -9.83 13.67
N LYS A 295 6.08 -9.52 12.51
CA LYS A 295 5.86 -10.18 11.23
C LYS A 295 6.38 -11.61 11.24
N MET A 296 5.68 -12.48 10.51
CA MET A 296 6.07 -13.88 10.33
C MET A 296 7.00 -14.02 9.13
N SER A 297 8.14 -13.34 9.18
CA SER A 297 9.17 -13.45 8.14
C SER A 297 9.84 -14.82 8.14
N PHE A 298 10.42 -15.25 7.02
CA PHE A 298 11.02 -16.58 6.89
C PHE A 298 12.00 -16.96 8.03
N PRO A 299 13.01 -16.13 8.38
CA PRO A 299 13.91 -16.43 9.49
C PRO A 299 13.20 -16.48 10.85
N ILE A 300 12.17 -15.66 11.06
CA ILE A 300 11.37 -15.64 12.30
C ILE A 300 10.55 -16.93 12.42
N ILE A 301 9.87 -17.37 11.36
CA ILE A 301 9.14 -18.65 11.33
C ILE A 301 10.07 -19.80 11.69
N HIS A 302 11.22 -19.90 11.01
CA HIS A 302 12.20 -20.94 11.30
C HIS A 302 12.68 -20.86 12.77
N GLY A 303 12.95 -19.65 13.28
CA GLY A 303 13.39 -19.43 14.65
C GLY A 303 12.37 -19.83 15.71
N LEU A 304 11.10 -19.47 15.52
CA LEU A 304 10.01 -19.82 16.44
C LEU A 304 9.73 -21.33 16.44
N ARG A 305 9.82 -21.98 15.27
CA ARG A 305 9.71 -23.44 15.18
C ARG A 305 10.88 -24.12 15.88
N TYR A 306 12.11 -23.62 15.70
CA TYR A 306 13.28 -24.12 16.42
C TYR A 306 13.10 -23.98 17.95
N GLU A 307 12.63 -22.83 18.43
CA GLU A 307 12.33 -22.57 19.84
C GLU A 307 11.32 -23.58 20.41
N ARG A 308 10.22 -23.82 19.68
CA ARG A 308 9.19 -24.82 20.02
C ARG A 308 9.74 -26.25 20.03
N ASP A 309 10.36 -26.67 18.94
CA ASP A 309 10.75 -28.06 18.70
C ASP A 309 11.86 -28.52 19.67
N ASN A 310 12.73 -27.58 20.09
CA ASN A 310 13.76 -27.82 21.10
C ASN A 310 13.31 -27.51 22.54
N LYS A 311 12.04 -27.14 22.75
CA LYS A 311 11.45 -26.82 24.07
C LYS A 311 12.27 -25.79 24.86
N LEU A 312 12.73 -24.75 24.17
CA LEU A 312 13.49 -23.67 24.78
C LEU A 312 12.56 -22.70 25.53
N ASP A 313 13.14 -21.85 26.38
CA ASP A 313 12.43 -20.68 26.90
C ASP A 313 11.88 -19.83 25.74
N PRO A 314 10.66 -19.29 25.83
CA PRO A 314 9.97 -18.60 24.73
C PRO A 314 10.49 -17.17 24.50
N LEU A 315 11.80 -17.02 24.37
CA LEU A 315 12.49 -15.73 24.24
C LEU A 315 12.06 -15.01 22.97
N LEU A 316 12.23 -15.65 21.82
CA LEU A 316 11.90 -15.08 20.52
C LEU A 316 10.40 -14.83 20.43
N LEU A 317 9.56 -15.81 20.81
CA LEU A 317 8.10 -15.63 20.83
C LEU A 317 7.69 -14.41 21.66
N ASN A 318 8.25 -14.24 22.86
CA ASN A 318 7.91 -13.11 23.71
C ASN A 318 8.37 -11.77 23.12
N ILE A 319 9.50 -11.72 22.41
CA ILE A 319 9.96 -10.50 21.74
C ILE A 319 9.04 -10.15 20.56
N ILE A 320 8.72 -11.12 19.70
CA ILE A 320 7.81 -10.92 18.56
C ILE A 320 6.41 -10.46 19.03
N LEU A 321 5.87 -11.07 20.08
CA LEU A 321 4.57 -10.67 20.65
C LEU A 321 4.56 -9.28 21.27
N LYS A 322 5.73 -8.76 21.69
CA LYS A 322 5.83 -7.41 22.25
C LYS A 322 5.77 -6.32 21.19
N LYS A 323 6.06 -6.62 19.92
CA LYS A 323 6.10 -5.63 18.83
C LYS A 323 6.94 -4.40 19.24
N THR A 324 8.17 -4.67 19.69
CA THR A 324 9.01 -3.69 20.39
C THR A 324 9.88 -2.89 19.43
N ASP A 325 9.99 -1.58 19.66
CA ASP A 325 10.96 -0.70 19.00
C ASP A 325 12.29 -0.58 19.77
N ASP A 326 12.41 -1.24 20.93
CA ASP A 326 13.63 -1.29 21.73
C ASP A 326 14.76 -2.02 20.99
N ILE A 327 15.84 -1.29 20.69
CA ILE A 327 16.97 -1.77 19.90
C ILE A 327 17.68 -2.94 20.58
N ASP A 328 17.78 -2.94 21.91
CA ASP A 328 18.46 -4.00 22.66
C ASP A 328 17.65 -5.30 22.59
N MET A 329 16.32 -5.22 22.72
CA MET A 329 15.44 -6.39 22.52
C MET A 329 15.52 -6.93 21.09
N LYS A 330 15.58 -6.04 20.10
CA LYS A 330 15.73 -6.44 18.69
C LYS A 330 17.06 -7.13 18.44
N ASN A 331 18.15 -6.61 19.01
CA ASN A 331 19.46 -7.27 18.97
C ASN A 331 19.42 -8.67 19.60
N VAL A 332 18.77 -8.84 20.76
CA VAL A 332 18.63 -10.16 21.40
C VAL A 332 17.91 -11.16 20.49
N ALA A 333 16.84 -10.75 19.82
CA ALA A 333 16.13 -11.60 18.86
C ALA A 333 17.00 -11.93 17.63
N VAL A 334 17.70 -10.94 17.07
CA VAL A 334 18.63 -11.16 15.94
C VAL A 334 19.77 -12.11 16.33
N ASP A 335 20.35 -11.94 17.51
CA ASP A 335 21.41 -12.82 18.03
C ASP A 335 20.91 -14.26 18.24
N PHE A 336 19.68 -14.42 18.75
CA PHE A 336 19.04 -15.72 18.82
C PHE A 336 18.92 -16.36 17.42
N LEU A 337 18.42 -15.60 16.44
CA LEU A 337 18.24 -16.07 15.05
C LEU A 337 19.57 -16.41 14.36
N LYS A 338 20.63 -15.68 14.68
CA LYS A 338 21.96 -15.85 14.08
C LYS A 338 22.77 -16.98 14.71
N TYR A 339 22.86 -16.99 16.03
CA TYR A 339 23.80 -17.82 16.76
C TYR A 339 23.17 -19.07 17.37
N LYS A 340 21.91 -18.99 17.82
CA LYS A 340 21.25 -20.11 18.51
C LYS A 340 20.43 -20.98 17.57
N SER A 341 19.46 -20.42 16.85
CA SER A 341 18.62 -21.19 15.92
C SER A 341 19.22 -21.37 14.53
N ARG A 342 20.27 -20.58 14.19
CA ARG A 342 20.90 -20.56 12.86
C ARG A 342 19.90 -20.28 11.72
N SER A 343 18.82 -19.56 12.02
CA SER A 343 17.76 -19.22 11.07
C SER A 343 18.26 -18.33 9.93
N LEU A 344 19.21 -17.42 10.20
CA LEU A 344 19.79 -16.57 9.15
C LEU A 344 20.59 -17.41 8.15
N ASP A 345 21.43 -18.33 8.63
CA ASP A 345 22.19 -19.25 7.77
C ASP A 345 21.26 -20.18 6.97
N HIS A 346 20.17 -20.66 7.58
CA HIS A 346 19.14 -21.44 6.87
C HIS A 346 18.50 -20.62 5.75
N THR A 347 18.11 -19.37 6.03
CA THR A 347 17.53 -18.45 5.06
C THR A 347 18.48 -18.20 3.88
N GLU A 348 19.77 -17.94 4.16
CA GLU A 348 20.81 -17.78 3.14
C GLU A 348 20.97 -19.05 2.27
N SER A 349 20.95 -20.23 2.90
CA SER A 349 21.00 -21.51 2.21
C SER A 349 19.82 -21.71 1.26
N ILE A 350 18.60 -21.39 1.71
CA ILE A 350 17.38 -21.46 0.90
C ILE A 350 17.49 -20.54 -0.33
N ILE A 351 17.94 -19.29 -0.17
CA ILE A 351 18.13 -18.37 -1.29
C ILE A 351 19.12 -18.97 -2.31
N LYS A 352 20.26 -19.50 -1.85
CA LYS A 352 21.25 -20.16 -2.73
C LYS A 352 20.67 -21.37 -3.46
N GLN A 353 19.86 -22.17 -2.78
CA GLN A 353 19.20 -23.33 -3.38
C GLN A 353 18.18 -22.92 -4.45
N LEU A 354 17.39 -21.87 -4.21
CA LEU A 354 16.43 -21.34 -5.18
C LEU A 354 17.14 -20.76 -6.42
N VAL A 355 18.26 -20.06 -6.26
CA VAL A 355 19.07 -19.59 -7.40
C VAL A 355 19.62 -20.77 -8.20
N LYS A 356 20.12 -21.81 -7.52
CA LYS A 356 20.59 -23.03 -8.18
C LYS A 356 19.46 -23.73 -8.92
N LEU A 357 18.24 -23.76 -8.34
CA LEU A 357 17.05 -24.29 -8.99
C LEU A 357 16.74 -23.53 -10.29
N ILE A 358 16.79 -22.19 -10.29
CA ILE A 358 16.61 -21.40 -11.52
C ILE A 358 17.65 -21.76 -12.57
N LYS A 359 18.94 -21.76 -12.19
CA LYS A 359 20.06 -21.96 -13.13
C LYS A 359 20.13 -23.38 -13.69
N ASN A 360 19.70 -24.38 -12.93
CA ASN A 360 19.79 -25.78 -13.32
C ASN A 360 18.45 -26.40 -13.79
N GLY A 361 17.32 -25.78 -13.47
CA GLY A 361 15.97 -26.36 -13.64
C GLY A 361 15.24 -25.99 -14.94
N ASP A 362 15.96 -25.53 -15.97
CA ASP A 362 15.39 -25.13 -17.28
C ASP A 362 14.31 -24.03 -17.19
N TYR A 363 14.35 -23.22 -16.13
CA TYR A 363 13.44 -22.08 -15.94
C TYR A 363 13.87 -20.83 -16.69
N ILE A 364 15.15 -20.75 -17.07
CA ILE A 364 15.65 -19.70 -17.95
C ILE A 364 15.28 -20.08 -19.39
N PRO A 365 14.60 -19.20 -20.14
CA PRO A 365 14.20 -19.49 -21.51
C PRO A 365 15.40 -19.86 -22.40
N LYS A 366 15.23 -20.85 -23.26
CA LYS A 366 16.20 -21.13 -24.34
C LYS A 366 15.89 -20.22 -25.53
N HIS A 367 16.75 -19.25 -25.80
CA HIS A 367 16.55 -18.29 -26.88
C HIS A 367 17.86 -17.94 -27.60
N LYS A 368 17.77 -17.54 -28.88
CA LYS A 368 18.96 -17.20 -29.69
C LYS A 368 19.57 -15.84 -29.34
N ASP A 369 18.82 -14.96 -28.67
CA ASP A 369 19.29 -13.65 -28.24
C ASP A 369 20.09 -13.79 -26.93
N GLU A 370 21.41 -13.94 -27.07
CA GLU A 370 22.34 -14.06 -25.93
C GLU A 370 22.32 -12.83 -25.02
N ASN A 371 22.02 -11.64 -25.56
CA ASN A 371 21.97 -10.41 -24.78
C ASN A 371 20.74 -10.41 -23.85
N ALA A 372 19.58 -10.84 -24.36
CA ALA A 372 18.38 -11.02 -23.54
C ALA A 372 18.63 -12.01 -22.38
N LEU A 373 19.26 -13.15 -22.67
CA LEU A 373 19.59 -14.15 -21.64
C LEU A 373 20.61 -13.64 -20.63
N SER A 374 21.62 -12.90 -21.08
CA SER A 374 22.61 -12.27 -20.19
C SER A 374 21.96 -11.28 -19.22
N GLN A 375 21.00 -10.48 -19.69
CA GLN A 375 20.27 -9.55 -18.83
C GLN A 375 19.38 -10.26 -17.82
N ILE A 376 18.67 -11.33 -18.21
CA ILE A 376 17.88 -12.13 -17.28
C ILE A 376 18.78 -12.74 -16.19
N ASN A 377 19.94 -13.28 -16.56
CA ASN A 377 20.91 -13.79 -15.60
C ASN A 377 21.43 -12.70 -14.65
N TYR A 378 21.79 -11.52 -15.17
CA TYR A 378 22.20 -10.39 -14.35
C TYR A 378 21.12 -10.00 -13.33
N ILE A 379 19.85 -10.03 -13.72
CA ILE A 379 18.73 -9.74 -12.83
C ILE A 379 18.58 -10.82 -11.75
N ILE A 380 18.68 -12.11 -12.10
CA ILE A 380 18.67 -13.21 -11.14
C ILE A 380 19.76 -13.02 -10.09
N ASP A 381 20.98 -12.71 -10.53
CA ASP A 381 22.11 -12.47 -9.64
C ASP A 381 21.90 -11.21 -8.78
N HIS A 382 21.33 -10.14 -9.34
CA HIS A 382 21.05 -8.91 -8.60
C HIS A 382 19.94 -9.08 -7.55
N ILE A 383 18.85 -9.79 -7.87
CA ILE A 383 17.77 -10.08 -6.92
C ILE A 383 18.27 -10.98 -5.80
N SER A 384 19.20 -11.91 -6.09
CA SER A 384 19.64 -12.91 -5.11
C SER A 384 20.89 -12.51 -4.31
N ASN A 385 21.51 -11.37 -4.62
CA ASN A 385 22.74 -10.94 -3.95
C ASN A 385 22.48 -10.54 -2.49
N ILE A 386 22.96 -11.35 -1.55
CA ILE A 386 22.78 -11.15 -0.10
C ILE A 386 23.84 -10.21 0.45
#